data_AF-A0A6G1TZ06-F1
#
_entry.id   AF-A0A6G1TZ06-F1
#
_cell.length_a   1.000
_cell.length_b   1.000
_cell.length_c   1.000
_cell.angle_alpha   90.00
_cell.angle_beta   90.00
_cell.angle_gamma   90.00
#
_symmetry.space_group_name_H-M   'P 1'
#
loop_
_entity.id
_entity.type
_entity.pdbx_description
1 polymer ?
#
loop_
_entity_poly.entity_id
_entity_poly.type
_entity_poly.pdbx_seq_one_letter_code
_entity_poly.pdbx_strand_id
1 'polypeptide(L)'
;MKKLGFLITMLAFTSLPTWSQGAKSIRITEVMTNNRTNLVDEYGLHKSWVELSNSSFTTYNVRGMFLTTDRRVLDKKMSPELRRQLMCPLPNNEPRTTLGGKKSIIIFDSSSWYKDGRNGHQWKAKDSANTGPFHLNLILQEKKTNWIALYDGNAVDLIDSVSVPILAADESYKLSQDFKTWDKAIAGAITPGYLPQHVGLSKAQLLKKQDPYGIGIAVLSMGIVFSCLALLFIVFWAFGAYMKHKQRIARATEKHATLLYKTGKKTIEVTQDLSHKTNVILKDGFETKGIDKEIYMAVISLALKEYLEDVHDVESGIITIKPKQTRWNAPKFNNIK
;
A
#
# COMPACT_ATOMS: atom_id res chain seq x y z
N MET A 1 -28.98 4.85 3.00
CA MET A 1 -28.15 3.71 3.46
C MET A 1 -27.69 2.79 2.32
N LYS A 2 -28.57 2.33 1.39
CA LYS A 2 -28.19 1.41 0.29
C LYS A 2 -27.13 1.96 -0.70
N LYS A 3 -27.06 3.28 -0.91
CA LYS A 3 -26.09 3.91 -1.85
C LYS A 3 -24.71 4.21 -1.23
N LEU A 4 -24.64 4.37 0.10
CA LEU A 4 -23.39 4.59 0.82
C LEU A 4 -22.60 3.27 0.95
N GLY A 5 -23.31 2.16 1.14
CA GLY A 5 -22.70 0.82 1.16
C GLY A 5 -21.98 0.48 -0.14
N PHE A 6 -22.54 0.84 -1.31
CA PHE A 6 -21.91 0.57 -2.61
C PHE A 6 -20.60 1.36 -2.83
N LEU A 7 -20.53 2.60 -2.34
CA LEU A 7 -19.32 3.43 -2.44
C LEU A 7 -18.21 2.92 -1.50
N ILE A 8 -18.57 2.46 -0.30
CA ILE A 8 -17.63 1.88 0.66
C ILE A 8 -17.10 0.53 0.16
N THR A 9 -17.94 -0.31 -0.48
CA THR A 9 -17.48 -1.55 -1.11
C THR A 9 -16.52 -1.31 -2.27
N MET A 10 -16.71 -0.25 -3.08
CA MET A 10 -15.81 0.04 -4.19
C MET A 10 -14.44 0.57 -3.71
N LEU A 11 -14.41 1.34 -2.62
CA LEU A 11 -13.16 1.81 -2.00
C LEU A 11 -12.38 0.66 -1.34
N ALA A 12 -13.09 -0.29 -0.72
CA ALA A 12 -12.49 -1.46 -0.07
C ALA A 12 -11.82 -2.44 -1.06
N PHE A 13 -12.24 -2.49 -2.33
CA PHE A 13 -11.56 -3.29 -3.36
C PHE A 13 -10.21 -2.71 -3.81
N THR A 14 -9.96 -1.41 -3.59
CA THR A 14 -8.67 -0.77 -3.93
C THR A 14 -7.65 -0.82 -2.80
N SER A 15 -8.07 -1.12 -1.57
CA SER A 15 -7.19 -1.34 -0.43
C SER A 15 -6.82 -2.82 -0.30
N LEU A 16 -6.38 -3.45 -1.39
CA LEU A 16 -5.59 -4.67 -1.22
C LEU A 16 -4.26 -4.23 -0.58
N PRO A 17 -3.85 -4.83 0.54
CA PRO A 17 -2.57 -4.51 1.14
C PRO A 17 -1.49 -4.75 0.09
N THR A 18 -0.76 -3.71 -0.28
CA THR A 18 0.44 -3.79 -1.10
C THR A 18 1.50 -4.51 -0.28
N TRP A 19 1.46 -5.85 -0.31
CA TRP A 19 2.47 -6.67 0.32
C TRP A 19 3.82 -6.31 -0.30
N SER A 20 4.87 -6.24 0.52
CA SER A 20 6.24 -6.08 0.05
C SER A 20 6.62 -7.28 -0.84
N GLN A 21 6.26 -7.21 -2.12
CA GLN A 21 6.49 -8.28 -3.10
C GLN A 21 7.99 -8.52 -3.34
N GLY A 22 8.82 -7.50 -3.05
CA GLY A 22 10.27 -7.56 -3.23
C GLY A 22 10.97 -8.55 -2.31
N ALA A 23 10.69 -8.51 -0.99
CA ALA A 23 11.40 -9.34 -0.01
C ALA A 23 11.14 -10.85 -0.23
N LYS A 24 9.86 -11.22 -0.46
CA LYS A 24 9.45 -12.62 -0.72
C LYS A 24 10.01 -13.20 -2.02
N SER A 25 10.57 -12.37 -2.88
CA SER A 25 11.24 -12.83 -4.10
C SER A 25 12.64 -13.40 -3.84
N ILE A 26 13.21 -13.14 -2.67
CA ILE A 26 14.50 -13.70 -2.27
C ILE A 26 14.28 -15.09 -1.69
N ARG A 27 15.00 -16.07 -2.22
CA ARG A 27 14.81 -17.49 -1.92
C ARG A 27 16.14 -18.14 -1.59
N ILE A 28 16.11 -19.11 -0.69
CA ILE A 28 17.23 -20.04 -0.50
C ILE A 28 17.13 -21.05 -1.64
N THR A 29 18.18 -21.21 -2.43
CA THR A 29 18.14 -22.00 -3.68
C THR A 29 19.05 -23.19 -3.65
N GLU A 30 20.17 -23.13 -2.96
CA GLU A 30 21.11 -24.25 -2.92
C GLU A 30 21.89 -24.20 -1.60
N VAL A 31 22.11 -25.36 -0.99
CA VAL A 31 22.84 -25.48 0.28
C VAL A 31 23.81 -26.64 0.21
N MET A 32 25.05 -26.42 0.61
CA MET A 32 26.05 -27.47 0.75
C MET A 32 26.59 -27.48 2.17
N THR A 33 26.42 -28.59 2.88
CA THR A 33 26.78 -28.72 4.29
C THR A 33 28.17 -29.30 4.53
N ASN A 34 28.77 -29.96 3.53
CA ASN A 34 30.10 -30.54 3.58
C ASN A 34 30.80 -30.35 2.23
N ASN A 35 31.59 -29.29 2.12
CA ASN A 35 32.33 -28.95 0.91
C ASN A 35 33.79 -29.36 1.07
N ARG A 36 34.27 -30.27 0.22
CA ARG A 36 35.66 -30.74 0.23
C ARG A 36 36.40 -30.39 -1.05
N THR A 37 35.69 -30.37 -2.18
CA THR A 37 36.30 -30.22 -3.51
C THR A 37 35.58 -29.22 -4.42
N ASN A 38 34.42 -28.70 -4.01
CA ASN A 38 33.61 -27.80 -4.83
C ASN A 38 34.12 -26.35 -4.71
N LEU A 39 33.23 -25.41 -4.39
CA LEU A 39 33.52 -23.99 -4.34
C LEU A 39 34.64 -23.69 -3.34
N VAL A 40 35.56 -22.81 -3.74
CA VAL A 40 36.62 -22.29 -2.87
C VAL A 40 36.23 -20.86 -2.51
N ASP A 41 36.31 -20.51 -1.22
CA ASP A 41 36.07 -19.15 -0.77
C ASP A 41 37.21 -18.19 -1.14
N GLU A 42 37.04 -16.89 -0.86
CA GLU A 42 38.06 -15.87 -1.17
C GLU A 42 39.40 -16.08 -0.43
N TYR A 43 39.48 -17.02 0.52
CA TYR A 43 40.65 -17.33 1.32
C TYR A 43 41.28 -18.69 0.97
N GLY A 44 40.80 -19.35 -0.09
CA GLY A 44 41.36 -20.63 -0.52
C GLY A 44 40.80 -21.84 0.23
N LEU A 45 39.69 -21.70 0.95
CA LEU A 45 39.12 -22.76 1.77
C LEU A 45 37.82 -23.32 1.18
N HIS A 46 37.65 -24.63 1.26
CA HIS A 46 36.37 -25.30 0.97
C HIS A 46 35.48 -25.24 2.22
N LYS A 47 34.62 -24.21 2.28
CA LYS A 47 33.64 -24.05 3.36
C LYS A 47 32.25 -24.46 2.91
N SER A 48 31.44 -24.91 3.86
CA SER A 48 30.00 -25.09 3.67
C SER A 48 29.36 -23.75 3.33
N TRP A 49 28.28 -23.76 2.56
CA TRP A 49 27.69 -22.53 2.04
C TRP A 49 26.18 -22.66 1.81
N VAL A 50 25.54 -21.49 1.78
CA VAL A 50 24.13 -21.28 1.48
C VAL A 50 24.03 -20.27 0.34
N GLU A 51 23.27 -20.60 -0.69
CA GLU A 51 22.96 -19.69 -1.79
C GLU A 51 21.60 -19.02 -1.56
N LEU A 52 21.60 -17.69 -1.73
CA LEU A 52 20.39 -16.89 -1.83
C LEU A 52 20.26 -16.35 -3.25
N SER A 53 19.06 -16.44 -3.81
CA SER A 53 18.79 -15.93 -5.15
C SER A 53 17.55 -15.07 -5.21
N ASN A 54 17.58 -14.10 -6.12
CA ASN A 54 16.43 -13.28 -6.45
C ASN A 54 15.60 -13.95 -7.56
N SER A 55 14.45 -14.50 -7.19
CA SER A 55 13.51 -15.11 -8.12
C SER A 55 12.75 -14.08 -8.98
N SER A 56 12.80 -12.79 -8.67
CA SER A 56 12.16 -11.74 -9.47
C SER A 56 13.06 -11.24 -10.62
N PHE A 57 12.52 -10.37 -11.46
CA PHE A 57 13.28 -9.66 -12.51
C PHE A 57 13.75 -8.26 -12.08
N THR A 58 13.32 -7.80 -10.90
CA THR A 58 13.68 -6.49 -10.34
C THR A 58 14.83 -6.62 -9.37
N THR A 59 15.69 -5.61 -9.29
CA THR A 59 16.76 -5.57 -8.27
C THR A 59 16.16 -5.41 -6.88
N TYR A 60 16.68 -6.16 -5.91
CA TYR A 60 16.31 -6.07 -4.50
C TYR A 60 17.55 -6.08 -3.62
N ASN A 61 17.58 -5.23 -2.60
CA ASN A 61 18.71 -5.13 -1.69
C ASN A 61 18.44 -5.97 -0.43
N VAL A 62 19.27 -6.99 -0.20
CA VAL A 62 19.15 -7.93 0.92
C VAL A 62 19.93 -7.50 2.16
N ARG A 63 20.57 -6.32 2.17
CA ARG A 63 21.33 -5.84 3.33
C ARG A 63 20.48 -5.86 4.59
N GLY A 64 21.07 -6.25 5.71
CA GLY A 64 20.39 -6.26 7.00
C GLY A 64 19.29 -7.31 7.15
N MET A 65 18.95 -8.09 6.11
CA MET A 65 18.19 -9.34 6.29
C MET A 65 19.01 -10.32 7.13
N PHE A 66 18.34 -11.32 7.69
CA PHE A 66 18.95 -12.21 8.68
C PHE A 66 18.89 -13.67 8.23
N LEU A 67 20.02 -14.38 8.32
CA LEU A 67 20.08 -15.83 8.20
C LEU A 67 20.19 -16.49 9.58
N THR A 68 19.55 -17.63 9.77
CA THR A 68 19.66 -18.39 11.01
C THR A 68 19.41 -19.87 10.82
N THR A 69 20.00 -20.66 11.69
CA THR A 69 19.74 -22.10 11.83
C THR A 69 19.07 -22.44 13.17
N ASP A 70 18.82 -21.43 14.00
CA ASP A 70 18.29 -21.60 15.33
C ASP A 70 16.76 -21.56 15.33
N ARG A 71 16.11 -22.69 15.59
CA ARG A 71 14.64 -22.80 15.62
C ARG A 71 13.97 -21.99 16.74
N ARG A 72 14.71 -21.54 17.77
CA ARG A 72 14.15 -20.72 18.87
C ARG A 72 13.53 -19.42 18.36
N VAL A 73 14.01 -18.92 17.23
CA VAL A 73 13.50 -17.71 16.57
C VAL A 73 12.03 -17.81 16.12
N LEU A 74 11.49 -19.03 15.98
CA LEU A 74 10.10 -19.27 15.61
C LEU A 74 9.11 -18.94 16.73
N ASP A 75 9.58 -18.72 17.96
CA ASP A 75 8.72 -18.28 19.05
C ASP A 75 8.14 -16.89 18.75
N LYS A 76 6.81 -16.84 18.68
CA LYS A 76 6.03 -15.63 18.41
C LYS A 76 6.09 -14.63 19.56
N LYS A 77 6.39 -15.09 20.79
CA LYS A 77 6.49 -14.23 21.99
C LYS A 77 7.85 -13.56 22.13
N MET A 78 8.85 -13.99 21.35
CA MET A 78 10.21 -13.45 21.38
C MET A 78 10.23 -12.01 20.83
N SER A 79 10.91 -11.11 21.56
CA SER A 79 11.12 -9.74 21.09
C SER A 79 12.05 -9.70 19.86
N PRO A 80 11.90 -8.71 18.96
CA PRO A 80 12.78 -8.60 17.79
C PRO A 80 14.26 -8.45 18.16
N GLU A 81 14.57 -7.78 19.28
CA GLU A 81 15.94 -7.61 19.80
C GLU A 81 16.59 -8.94 20.16
N LEU A 82 15.88 -9.77 20.92
CA LEU A 82 16.37 -11.10 21.29
C LEU A 82 16.48 -11.98 20.05
N ARG A 83 15.52 -11.87 19.11
CA ARG A 83 15.56 -12.62 17.86
C ARG A 83 16.79 -12.29 17.03
N ARG A 84 17.16 -11.00 16.92
CA ARG A 84 18.39 -10.56 16.22
C ARG A 84 19.67 -11.19 16.77
N GLN A 85 19.74 -11.46 18.07
CA GLN A 85 20.93 -12.08 18.70
C GLN A 85 21.09 -13.55 18.33
N LEU A 86 20.03 -14.20 17.84
CA LEU A 86 20.03 -15.60 17.40
C LEU A 86 20.19 -15.76 15.88
N MET A 87 20.46 -14.66 15.17
CA MET A 87 20.55 -14.63 13.73
C MET A 87 21.82 -13.89 13.27
N CYS A 88 22.26 -14.20 12.07
CA CYS A 88 23.39 -13.53 11.42
C CYS A 88 22.87 -12.51 10.40
N PRO A 89 23.15 -11.20 10.57
CA PRO A 89 22.78 -10.19 9.59
C PRO A 89 23.62 -10.33 8.32
N LEU A 90 23.00 -10.13 7.16
CA LEU A 90 23.70 -9.89 5.91
C LEU A 90 24.42 -8.53 5.98
N PRO A 91 25.64 -8.43 5.42
CA PRO A 91 26.52 -7.28 5.60
C PRO A 91 25.89 -5.98 5.11
N ASN A 92 26.18 -4.89 5.81
CA ASN A 92 25.86 -3.54 5.34
C ASN A 92 27.00 -3.01 4.47
N ASN A 93 26.68 -2.07 3.57
CA ASN A 93 27.64 -1.38 2.68
C ASN A 93 28.44 -2.30 1.74
N GLU A 94 27.91 -3.49 1.45
CA GLU A 94 28.53 -4.43 0.51
C GLU A 94 27.74 -4.48 -0.80
N PRO A 95 28.33 -4.11 -1.95
CA PRO A 95 27.61 -4.03 -3.23
C PRO A 95 26.92 -5.33 -3.64
N ARG A 96 27.51 -6.49 -3.31
CA ARG A 96 26.91 -7.80 -3.60
C ARG A 96 25.56 -8.03 -2.90
N THR A 97 25.23 -7.28 -1.84
CA THR A 97 23.89 -7.33 -1.22
C THR A 97 22.79 -6.70 -2.08
N THR A 98 23.15 -5.94 -3.12
CA THR A 98 22.19 -5.45 -4.11
C THR A 98 22.00 -6.50 -5.19
N LEU A 99 21.02 -7.38 -4.98
CA LEU A 99 20.80 -8.55 -5.82
C LEU A 99 19.94 -8.19 -7.03
N GLY A 100 20.57 -8.12 -8.20
CA GLY A 100 19.87 -7.97 -9.48
C GLY A 100 18.83 -9.06 -9.71
N GLY A 101 17.86 -8.80 -10.59
CA GLY A 101 16.88 -9.82 -10.98
C GLY A 101 17.56 -11.10 -11.48
N LYS A 102 17.10 -12.26 -11.02
CA LYS A 102 17.66 -13.58 -11.37
C LYS A 102 19.14 -13.80 -11.04
N LYS A 103 19.71 -13.00 -10.13
CA LYS A 103 21.08 -13.19 -9.63
C LYS A 103 21.07 -13.93 -8.30
N SER A 104 22.20 -14.58 -8.01
CA SER A 104 22.46 -15.29 -6.76
C SER A 104 23.66 -14.68 -6.04
N ILE A 105 23.70 -14.86 -4.73
CA ILE A 105 24.85 -14.62 -3.86
C ILE A 105 25.11 -15.85 -3.01
N ILE A 106 26.37 -16.05 -2.66
CA ILE A 106 26.82 -17.19 -1.88
C ILE A 106 27.27 -16.66 -0.52
N ILE A 107 26.80 -17.32 0.53
CA ILE A 107 27.17 -17.06 1.91
C ILE A 107 27.85 -18.31 2.46
N PHE A 108 29.11 -18.16 2.86
CA PHE A 108 29.89 -19.22 3.46
C PHE A 108 29.61 -19.31 4.97
N ASP A 109 29.66 -20.53 5.50
CA ASP A 109 29.64 -20.75 6.93
C ASP A 109 31.04 -20.50 7.52
N SER A 110 31.16 -19.53 8.43
CA SER A 110 32.40 -19.27 9.17
C SER A 110 32.55 -20.18 10.40
N SER A 111 31.54 -21.00 10.70
CA SER A 111 31.56 -21.84 11.89
C SER A 111 32.66 -22.91 11.80
N SER A 112 33.43 -23.05 12.88
CA SER A 112 34.36 -24.16 13.08
C SER A 112 33.86 -25.03 14.23
N TRP A 113 33.66 -26.30 13.95
CA TRP A 113 33.24 -27.28 14.95
C TRP A 113 34.43 -27.79 15.74
N TYR A 114 34.37 -27.66 17.06
CA TYR A 114 35.34 -28.26 17.97
C TYR A 114 34.63 -29.13 19.01
N LYS A 115 35.32 -30.18 19.46
CA LYS A 115 34.85 -31.05 20.54
C LYS A 115 35.27 -30.43 21.87
N ASP A 116 34.33 -30.18 22.78
CA ASP A 116 34.67 -29.60 24.08
C ASP A 116 35.51 -30.59 24.92
N GLY A 117 36.74 -30.19 25.22
CA GLY A 117 37.77 -31.02 25.85
C GLY A 117 37.59 -31.30 27.34
N ARG A 118 36.54 -30.81 28.00
CA ARG A 118 36.30 -31.11 29.42
C ARG A 118 35.22 -32.16 29.69
N ASN A 119 34.33 -32.47 28.74
CA ASN A 119 33.27 -33.48 28.91
C ASN A 119 32.78 -34.12 27.58
N GLY A 120 33.54 -34.06 26.49
CA GLY A 120 33.56 -35.05 25.39
C GLY A 120 32.28 -35.38 24.58
N HIS A 121 31.10 -34.86 24.92
CA HIS A 121 29.82 -35.35 24.36
C HIS A 121 29.09 -34.33 23.48
N GLN A 122 29.55 -33.08 23.38
CA GLN A 122 28.91 -32.04 22.57
C GLN A 122 29.91 -31.31 21.67
N TRP A 123 29.57 -31.24 20.38
CA TRP A 123 30.25 -30.39 19.40
C TRP A 123 29.82 -28.94 19.62
N LYS A 124 30.78 -28.03 19.78
CA LYS A 124 30.57 -26.59 19.90
C LYS A 124 31.06 -25.91 18.63
N ALA A 125 30.31 -24.91 18.16
CA ALA A 125 30.75 -24.07 17.06
C ALA A 125 31.41 -22.81 17.62
N LYS A 126 32.58 -22.45 17.08
CA LYS A 126 33.22 -21.15 17.31
C LYS A 126 33.31 -20.43 15.97
N ASP A 127 33.09 -19.13 15.98
CA ASP A 127 33.35 -18.29 14.82
C ASP A 127 34.85 -18.35 14.48
N SER A 128 35.20 -18.75 13.26
CA SER A 128 36.58 -18.69 12.79
C SER A 128 36.91 -17.23 12.48
N ALA A 129 37.77 -16.61 13.29
CA ALA A 129 38.25 -15.25 13.01
C ALA A 129 38.91 -15.19 11.62
N ASN A 130 38.68 -14.10 10.89
CA ASN A 130 39.10 -13.80 9.51
C ASN A 130 38.32 -14.47 8.40
N THR A 131 37.11 -13.99 8.19
CA THR A 131 36.36 -14.34 7.01
C THR A 131 35.58 -13.13 6.52
N GLY A 132 35.41 -13.01 5.19
CA GLY A 132 34.92 -11.81 4.52
C GLY A 132 33.47 -11.46 4.88
N PRO A 133 32.90 -10.42 4.24
CA PRO A 133 31.56 -9.95 4.58
C PRO A 133 30.44 -10.98 4.36
N PHE A 134 30.67 -12.03 3.56
CA PHE A 134 29.72 -13.12 3.31
C PHE A 134 30.06 -14.42 4.02
N HIS A 135 30.84 -14.35 5.08
CA HIS A 135 31.08 -15.49 5.93
C HIS A 135 30.37 -15.28 7.26
N LEU A 136 29.30 -16.05 7.46
CA LEU A 136 28.43 -15.93 8.62
C LEU A 136 28.53 -17.19 9.47
N ASN A 137 28.40 -17.04 10.78
CA ASN A 137 28.42 -18.17 11.71
C ASN A 137 27.07 -18.91 11.69
N LEU A 138 26.82 -19.68 10.63
CA LEU A 138 25.55 -20.38 10.39
C LEU A 138 25.47 -21.70 11.14
N ILE A 139 26.59 -22.27 11.57
CA ILE A 139 26.63 -23.47 12.42
C ILE A 139 26.01 -24.67 11.65
N LEU A 140 26.44 -24.90 10.41
CA LEU A 140 25.97 -26.01 9.58
C LEU A 140 26.63 -27.33 9.99
N GLN A 141 25.84 -28.40 10.16
CA GLN A 141 26.29 -29.71 10.61
C GLN A 141 26.27 -30.75 9.49
N GLU A 142 27.39 -31.42 9.23
CA GLU A 142 27.47 -32.43 8.16
C GLU A 142 26.64 -33.69 8.43
N LYS A 143 26.54 -34.11 9.71
CA LYS A 143 25.95 -35.40 10.12
C LYS A 143 24.53 -35.29 10.67
N LYS A 144 23.91 -34.12 10.54
CA LYS A 144 22.58 -33.83 11.08
C LYS A 144 21.76 -33.03 10.06
N THR A 145 20.45 -33.10 10.18
CA THR A 145 19.55 -32.25 9.40
C THR A 145 19.72 -30.80 9.82
N ASN A 146 19.91 -29.90 8.86
CA ASN A 146 20.06 -28.47 9.12
C ASN A 146 18.78 -27.74 8.72
N TRP A 147 18.23 -26.94 9.62
CA TRP A 147 17.17 -26.01 9.27
C TRP A 147 17.81 -24.65 9.03
N ILE A 148 17.49 -23.99 7.92
CA ILE A 148 18.00 -22.67 7.57
C ILE A 148 16.80 -21.80 7.24
N ALA A 149 16.78 -20.59 7.78
CA ALA A 149 15.74 -19.61 7.53
C ALA A 149 16.32 -18.24 7.21
N LEU A 150 15.64 -17.55 6.30
CA LEU A 150 15.87 -16.17 5.91
C LEU A 150 14.74 -15.31 6.48
N TYR A 151 15.11 -14.29 7.25
CA TYR A 151 14.21 -13.30 7.83
C TYR A 151 14.46 -11.93 7.22
N ASP A 152 13.41 -11.11 7.17
CA ASP A 152 13.49 -9.72 6.73
C ASP A 152 14.33 -8.89 7.71
N GLY A 153 14.73 -7.68 7.29
CA GLY A 153 15.52 -6.76 8.11
C GLY A 153 14.85 -6.30 9.41
N ASN A 154 13.55 -6.56 9.57
CA ASN A 154 12.84 -6.35 10.83
C ASN A 154 13.07 -7.47 11.86
N ALA A 155 13.72 -8.58 11.49
CA ALA A 155 13.93 -9.76 12.32
C ALA A 155 12.62 -10.34 12.90
N VAL A 156 11.51 -10.23 12.17
CA VAL A 156 10.21 -10.81 12.55
C VAL A 156 9.61 -11.60 11.41
N ASP A 157 9.61 -11.02 10.20
CA ASP A 157 8.99 -11.65 9.05
C ASP A 157 9.89 -12.72 8.47
N LEU A 158 9.40 -13.96 8.48
CA LEU A 158 10.04 -15.09 7.81
C LEU A 158 9.82 -14.94 6.30
N ILE A 159 10.92 -14.86 5.55
CA ILE A 159 10.90 -14.71 4.09
C ILE A 159 10.96 -16.07 3.41
N ASP A 160 11.92 -16.92 3.79
CA ASP A 160 12.06 -18.26 3.24
C ASP A 160 12.70 -19.21 4.27
N SER A 161 12.49 -20.52 4.13
CA SER A 161 13.16 -21.51 4.96
C SER A 161 13.27 -22.87 4.28
N VAL A 162 14.31 -23.62 4.61
CA VAL A 162 14.55 -24.97 4.12
C VAL A 162 15.02 -25.88 5.26
N SER A 163 14.56 -27.13 5.24
CA SER A 163 15.14 -28.20 6.06
C SER A 163 15.98 -29.09 5.16
N VAL A 164 17.30 -28.98 5.28
CA VAL A 164 18.28 -29.71 4.50
C VAL A 164 18.48 -31.09 5.14
N PRO A 165 18.28 -32.19 4.39
CA PRO A 165 18.53 -33.54 4.88
C PRO A 165 20.05 -33.76 5.08
N ILE A 166 20.42 -34.92 5.62
CA ILE A 166 21.83 -35.31 5.68
C ILE A 166 22.33 -35.53 4.24
N LEU A 167 23.43 -34.85 3.91
CA LEU A 167 24.09 -34.88 2.60
C LEU A 167 25.44 -35.58 2.72
N ALA A 168 25.88 -36.24 1.66
CA ALA A 168 27.25 -36.72 1.57
C ALA A 168 28.23 -35.54 1.34
N ALA A 169 29.52 -35.82 1.38
CA ALA A 169 30.53 -34.84 1.00
C ALA A 169 30.35 -34.42 -0.47
N ASP A 170 30.49 -33.13 -0.74
CA ASP A 170 30.34 -32.52 -2.07
C ASP A 170 28.96 -32.73 -2.72
N GLU A 171 27.93 -33.04 -1.92
CA GLU A 171 26.53 -32.97 -2.34
C GLU A 171 25.90 -31.64 -1.91
N SER A 172 25.10 -31.04 -2.78
CA SER A 172 24.25 -29.91 -2.43
C SER A 172 22.77 -30.31 -2.44
N TYR A 173 21.96 -29.57 -1.69
CA TYR A 173 20.51 -29.65 -1.74
C TYR A 173 20.00 -28.42 -2.46
N LYS A 174 19.36 -28.64 -3.61
CA LYS A 174 19.05 -27.60 -4.59
C LYS A 174 17.56 -27.52 -4.83
N LEU A 175 17.07 -26.28 -4.94
CA LEU A 175 15.71 -25.96 -5.30
C LEU A 175 15.55 -26.04 -6.83
N SER A 176 14.49 -26.69 -7.28
CA SER A 176 14.17 -26.84 -8.69
C SER A 176 13.88 -25.50 -9.38
N GLN A 177 13.96 -25.49 -10.70
CA GLN A 177 13.72 -24.28 -11.53
C GLN A 177 12.34 -23.65 -11.31
N ASP A 178 11.36 -24.47 -10.92
CA ASP A 178 10.00 -24.03 -10.63
C ASP A 178 9.82 -23.48 -9.21
N PHE A 179 10.89 -23.46 -8.40
CA PHE A 179 10.90 -23.03 -6.99
C PHE A 179 9.95 -23.82 -6.07
N LYS A 180 9.67 -25.08 -6.42
CA LYS A 180 8.67 -25.94 -5.74
C LYS A 180 9.24 -27.18 -5.07
N THR A 181 10.17 -27.85 -5.74
CA THR A 181 10.73 -29.13 -5.29
C THR A 181 12.19 -28.98 -4.94
N TRP A 182 12.65 -29.74 -3.96
CA TRP A 182 14.06 -29.77 -3.57
C TRP A 182 14.64 -31.14 -3.89
N ASP A 183 15.79 -31.14 -4.52
CA ASP A 183 16.47 -32.34 -4.98
C ASP A 183 17.93 -32.32 -4.52
N LYS A 184 18.51 -33.51 -4.31
CA LYS A 184 19.95 -33.64 -4.05
C LYS A 184 20.70 -33.52 -5.38
N ALA A 185 21.68 -32.63 -5.43
CA ALA A 185 22.56 -32.46 -6.56
C ALA A 185 23.94 -33.06 -6.23
N ILE A 186 24.40 -33.92 -7.13
CA ILE A 186 25.72 -34.55 -7.11
C ILE A 186 26.73 -33.73 -7.93
N ALA A 187 28.01 -34.10 -7.87
CA ALA A 187 29.08 -33.51 -8.67
C ALA A 187 28.68 -33.37 -10.15
N GLY A 188 28.73 -32.15 -10.68
CA GLY A 188 28.32 -31.79 -12.05
C GLY A 188 26.93 -31.14 -12.18
N ALA A 189 26.02 -31.36 -11.21
CA ALA A 189 24.69 -30.72 -11.16
C ALA A 189 24.63 -29.51 -10.20
N ILE A 190 25.69 -29.31 -9.42
CA ILE A 190 25.90 -28.21 -8.47
C ILE A 190 26.16 -26.93 -9.27
N THR A 191 25.38 -25.88 -9.02
CA THR A 191 25.44 -24.65 -9.84
C THR A 191 25.57 -23.41 -8.94
N PRO A 192 26.72 -23.24 -8.27
CA PRO A 192 26.90 -22.16 -7.31
C PRO A 192 26.91 -20.81 -8.03
N GLY A 193 26.17 -19.85 -7.51
CA GLY A 193 26.05 -18.49 -8.03
C GLY A 193 25.20 -18.37 -9.29
N TYR A 194 24.58 -19.47 -9.74
CA TYR A 194 23.77 -19.50 -10.96
C TYR A 194 22.37 -20.01 -10.67
N LEU A 195 21.40 -19.10 -10.70
CA LEU A 195 20.00 -19.48 -10.69
C LEU A 195 19.63 -20.16 -12.02
N PRO A 196 19.29 -21.46 -12.04
CA PRO A 196 19.00 -22.14 -13.29
C PRO A 196 17.72 -21.57 -13.89
N GLN A 197 17.83 -21.04 -15.12
CA GLN A 197 16.68 -20.57 -15.87
C GLN A 197 16.21 -21.67 -16.82
N HIS A 198 14.91 -21.63 -17.14
CA HIS A 198 14.35 -22.50 -18.17
C HIS A 198 15.10 -22.27 -19.48
N VAL A 199 15.94 -23.24 -19.86
CA VAL A 199 16.59 -23.32 -21.17
C VAL A 199 15.56 -23.78 -22.19
N GLY A 200 14.64 -22.89 -22.53
CA GLY A 200 13.57 -23.11 -23.50
C GLY A 200 13.36 -21.90 -24.40
N LEU A 201 12.36 -21.97 -25.26
CA LEU A 201 11.92 -20.83 -26.06
C LEU A 201 11.57 -19.66 -25.12
N SER A 202 12.08 -18.46 -25.41
CA SER A 202 11.72 -17.25 -24.69
C SER A 202 10.20 -17.03 -24.71
N LYS A 203 9.65 -16.28 -23.73
CA LYS A 203 8.21 -15.99 -23.68
C LYS A 203 7.69 -15.40 -25.01
N ALA A 204 8.47 -14.54 -25.66
CA ALA A 204 8.12 -13.98 -26.96
C ALA A 204 8.09 -15.03 -28.07
N GLN A 205 9.03 -15.98 -28.07
CA GLN A 205 9.04 -17.09 -29.02
C GLN A 205 7.90 -18.09 -28.74
N LEU A 206 7.58 -18.35 -27.47
CA LEU A 206 6.43 -19.16 -27.08
C LEU A 206 5.13 -18.50 -27.53
N LEU A 207 5.01 -17.18 -27.33
CA LEU A 207 3.87 -16.39 -27.77
C LEU A 207 3.74 -16.42 -29.30
N LYS A 208 4.84 -16.25 -30.03
CA LYS A 208 4.85 -16.36 -31.50
C LYS A 208 4.46 -17.75 -32.00
N LYS A 209 4.80 -18.80 -31.23
CA LYS A 209 4.39 -20.18 -31.53
C LYS A 209 2.90 -20.42 -31.25
N GLN A 210 2.37 -19.84 -30.18
CA GLN A 210 0.97 -20.01 -29.75
C GLN A 210 -0.01 -19.11 -30.51
N ASP A 211 0.39 -17.90 -30.87
CA ASP A 211 -0.39 -16.93 -31.63
C ASP A 211 0.44 -16.35 -32.79
N PRO A 212 0.59 -17.11 -33.90
CA PRO A 212 1.40 -16.69 -35.04
C PRO A 212 0.89 -15.43 -35.75
N TYR A 213 -0.43 -15.20 -35.72
CA TYR A 213 -1.10 -14.08 -36.38
C TYR A 213 -1.32 -12.87 -35.45
N GLY A 214 -1.11 -13.02 -34.14
CA GLY A 214 -1.27 -11.93 -33.16
C GLY A 214 -2.73 -11.60 -32.83
N ILE A 215 -3.69 -12.47 -33.13
CA ILE A 215 -5.12 -12.19 -32.90
C ILE A 215 -5.42 -12.19 -31.39
N GLY A 216 -4.84 -13.13 -30.65
CA GLY A 216 -5.04 -13.26 -29.21
C GLY A 216 -4.49 -12.05 -28.45
N ILE A 217 -3.29 -11.58 -28.80
CA ILE A 217 -2.72 -10.40 -28.15
C ILE A 217 -3.51 -9.12 -28.47
N ALA A 218 -4.05 -9.00 -29.69
CA ALA A 218 -4.85 -7.85 -30.11
C ALA A 218 -6.18 -7.77 -29.33
N VAL A 219 -6.91 -8.89 -29.23
CA VAL A 219 -8.19 -8.96 -28.49
C VAL A 219 -7.98 -8.67 -27.01
N LEU A 220 -6.92 -9.22 -26.40
CA LEU A 220 -6.59 -8.95 -24.99
C LEU A 220 -6.29 -7.46 -24.76
N SER A 221 -5.48 -6.86 -25.64
CA SER A 221 -5.09 -5.46 -25.55
C SER A 221 -6.30 -4.53 -25.70
N MET A 222 -7.14 -4.76 -26.72
CA MET A 222 -8.39 -4.00 -26.91
C MET A 222 -9.33 -4.18 -25.71
N GLY A 223 -9.47 -5.40 -25.20
CA GLY A 223 -10.31 -5.72 -24.05
C GLY A 223 -9.93 -4.93 -22.80
N ILE A 224 -8.64 -4.83 -22.47
CA ILE A 224 -8.15 -4.05 -21.31
C ILE A 224 -8.43 -2.55 -21.48
N VAL A 225 -8.25 -2.01 -22.69
CA VAL A 225 -8.52 -0.59 -22.98
C VAL A 225 -10.01 -0.29 -22.82
N PHE A 226 -10.89 -1.10 -23.40
CA PHE A 226 -12.34 -0.96 -23.23
C PHE A 226 -12.78 -1.15 -21.78
N SER A 227 -12.17 -2.09 -21.03
CA SER A 227 -12.49 -2.26 -19.60
C SER A 227 -12.08 -1.05 -18.77
N CYS A 228 -10.93 -0.43 -19.08
CA CYS A 228 -10.46 0.76 -18.39
C CYS A 228 -11.38 1.97 -18.67
N LEU A 229 -11.79 2.17 -19.93
CA LEU A 229 -12.75 3.20 -20.32
C LEU A 229 -14.14 2.97 -19.68
N ALA A 230 -14.60 1.72 -19.63
CA ALA A 230 -15.85 1.37 -18.97
C ALA A 230 -15.80 1.66 -17.46
N LEU A 231 -14.68 1.38 -16.80
CA LEU A 231 -14.48 1.71 -15.39
C LEU A 231 -14.51 3.23 -15.16
N LEU A 232 -13.78 4.00 -15.97
CA LEU A 232 -13.82 5.47 -15.93
C LEU A 232 -15.24 6.00 -16.15
N PHE A 233 -15.98 5.44 -17.10
CA PHE A 233 -17.37 5.79 -17.34
C PHE A 233 -18.25 5.55 -16.10
N ILE A 234 -18.12 4.39 -15.44
CA ILE A 234 -18.86 4.09 -14.21
C ILE A 234 -18.54 5.10 -13.11
N VAL A 235 -17.26 5.47 -12.95
CA VAL A 235 -16.82 6.45 -11.95
C VAL A 235 -17.44 7.83 -12.23
N PHE A 236 -17.34 8.33 -13.47
CA PHE A 236 -17.92 9.63 -13.83
C PHE A 236 -19.45 9.62 -13.78
N TRP A 237 -20.08 8.50 -14.14
CA TRP A 237 -21.54 8.34 -14.03
C TRP A 237 -22.00 8.39 -12.58
N ALA A 238 -21.32 7.67 -11.68
CA ALA A 238 -21.59 7.70 -10.25
C ALA A 238 -21.37 9.11 -9.67
N PHE A 239 -20.28 9.77 -10.04
CA PHE A 239 -19.98 11.14 -9.61
C PHE A 239 -21.03 12.14 -10.11
N GLY A 240 -21.45 12.04 -11.37
CA GLY A 240 -22.50 12.87 -11.95
C GLY A 240 -23.85 12.66 -11.27
N ALA A 241 -24.21 11.41 -10.96
CA ALA A 241 -25.42 11.10 -10.20
C ALA A 241 -25.38 11.67 -8.78
N TYR A 242 -24.22 11.60 -8.11
CA TYR A 242 -24.00 12.18 -6.79
C TYR A 242 -24.13 13.72 -6.80
N MET A 243 -23.50 14.40 -7.75
CA MET A 243 -23.59 15.86 -7.88
C MET A 243 -25.02 16.33 -8.17
N LYS A 244 -25.76 15.61 -9.03
CA LYS A 244 -27.19 15.88 -9.27
C LYS A 244 -28.03 15.75 -7.99
N HIS A 245 -27.71 14.80 -7.12
CA HIS A 245 -28.40 14.64 -5.83
C HIS A 245 -28.09 15.79 -4.87
N LYS A 246 -26.81 16.21 -4.76
CA LYS A 246 -26.39 17.35 -3.94
C LYS A 246 -27.06 18.65 -4.39
N GLN A 247 -27.12 18.90 -5.71
CA GLN A 247 -27.79 20.08 -6.27
C GLN A 247 -29.31 20.08 -6.07
N ARG A 248 -29.97 18.91 -6.08
CA ARG A 248 -31.41 18.82 -5.81
C ARG A 248 -31.74 19.13 -4.35
N ILE A 249 -30.90 18.72 -3.41
CA ILE A 249 -31.06 19.05 -1.99
C ILE A 249 -30.89 20.55 -1.77
N ALA A 250 -29.83 21.16 -2.33
CA ALA A 250 -29.59 22.61 -2.22
C ALA A 250 -30.75 23.45 -2.82
N ARG A 251 -31.29 23.04 -3.96
CA ARG A 251 -32.46 23.72 -4.57
C ARG A 251 -33.76 23.52 -3.78
N ALA A 252 -33.90 22.42 -3.05
CA ALA A 252 -35.07 22.17 -2.21
C ALA A 252 -35.03 23.04 -0.94
N THR A 253 -33.85 23.22 -0.34
CA THR A 253 -33.65 24.13 0.80
C THR A 253 -33.89 25.58 0.42
N GLU A 254 -33.42 26.02 -0.75
CA GLU A 254 -33.69 27.36 -1.29
C GLU A 254 -35.19 27.61 -1.57
N LYS A 255 -35.89 26.61 -2.13
CA LYS A 255 -37.35 26.70 -2.36
C LYS A 255 -38.15 26.75 -1.06
N HIS A 256 -37.71 26.03 -0.03
CA HIS A 256 -38.34 26.07 1.30
C HIS A 256 -38.13 27.43 1.97
N ALA A 257 -36.91 27.98 1.90
CA ALA A 257 -36.60 29.31 2.44
C ALA A 257 -37.39 30.43 1.73
N THR A 258 -37.49 30.38 0.40
CA THR A 258 -38.27 31.36 -0.39
C THR A 258 -39.78 31.25 -0.19
N LEU A 259 -40.32 30.05 0.04
CA LEU A 259 -41.74 29.85 0.39
C LEU A 259 -42.07 30.33 1.80
N LEU A 260 -41.17 30.13 2.77
CA LEU A 260 -41.32 30.69 4.12
C LEU A 260 -41.25 32.21 4.10
N TYR A 261 -40.35 32.80 3.31
CA TYR A 261 -40.28 34.25 3.12
C TYR A 261 -41.55 34.82 2.48
N LYS A 262 -42.10 34.18 1.42
CA LYS A 262 -43.36 34.63 0.79
C LYS A 262 -44.57 34.44 1.68
N THR A 263 -44.64 33.34 2.43
CA THR A 263 -45.72 33.07 3.38
C THR A 263 -45.65 34.07 4.54
N GLY A 264 -44.46 34.33 5.07
CA GLY A 264 -44.19 35.35 6.10
C GLY A 264 -44.57 36.76 5.65
N LYS A 265 -44.24 37.14 4.41
CA LYS A 265 -44.59 38.46 3.85
C LYS A 265 -46.11 38.63 3.67
N LYS A 266 -46.83 37.57 3.26
CA LYS A 266 -48.30 37.57 3.18
C LYS A 266 -48.97 37.63 4.56
N THR A 267 -48.43 36.96 5.57
CA THR A 267 -48.95 37.07 6.94
C THR A 267 -48.65 38.42 7.56
N ILE A 268 -47.50 39.03 7.27
CA ILE A 268 -47.14 40.38 7.76
C ILE A 268 -48.07 41.44 7.15
N GLU A 269 -48.32 41.40 5.83
CA GLU A 269 -49.30 42.29 5.16
C GLU A 269 -50.71 42.14 5.76
N VAL A 270 -51.18 40.90 5.96
CA VAL A 270 -52.51 40.65 6.57
C VAL A 270 -52.56 41.08 8.05
N THR A 271 -51.46 40.97 8.81
CA THR A 271 -51.40 41.47 10.19
C THR A 271 -51.30 43.00 10.27
N GLN A 272 -50.78 43.69 9.25
CA GLN A 272 -50.75 45.15 9.22
C GLN A 272 -52.17 45.74 9.14
N ASP A 273 -53.05 45.12 8.35
CA ASP A 273 -54.46 45.53 8.25
C ASP A 273 -55.27 45.20 9.53
N LEU A 274 -54.85 44.19 10.30
CA LEU A 274 -55.44 43.85 11.61
C LEU A 274 -54.84 44.62 12.79
N SER A 275 -53.67 45.25 12.62
CA SER A 275 -52.92 45.98 13.66
C SER A 275 -53.67 47.20 14.21
N HIS A 276 -54.60 47.77 13.43
CA HIS A 276 -55.47 48.84 13.94
C HIS A 276 -56.58 48.37 14.89
N LYS A 277 -56.87 47.06 14.96
CA LYS A 277 -57.95 46.52 15.80
C LYS A 277 -57.46 45.77 17.05
N THR A 278 -56.18 45.40 17.12
CA THR A 278 -55.61 44.61 18.22
C THR A 278 -54.85 45.41 19.28
N ASN A 279 -54.53 46.69 19.02
CA ASN A 279 -53.96 47.59 20.03
C ASN A 279 -54.89 47.83 21.24
N VAL A 280 -56.19 47.56 21.09
CA VAL A 280 -57.17 47.69 22.20
C VAL A 280 -57.21 46.44 23.09
N ILE A 281 -56.81 45.26 22.58
CA ILE A 281 -56.89 43.99 23.32
C ILE A 281 -55.57 43.67 24.05
N LEU A 282 -54.43 44.13 23.53
CA LEU A 282 -53.12 43.89 24.14
C LEU A 282 -52.82 44.79 25.36
N LYS A 283 -53.69 45.75 25.69
CA LYS A 283 -53.48 46.59 26.87
C LYS A 283 -53.87 45.87 28.17
N ASP A 284 -54.82 44.92 28.11
CA ASP A 284 -55.31 44.18 29.28
C ASP A 284 -54.43 42.97 29.67
N GLY A 285 -53.61 42.45 28.76
CA GLY A 285 -52.79 41.25 29.01
C GLY A 285 -51.42 41.49 29.65
N PHE A 286 -50.98 42.74 29.75
CA PHE A 286 -49.61 43.09 30.18
C PHE A 286 -49.47 43.42 31.68
N GLU A 287 -50.55 43.49 32.44
CA GLU A 287 -50.48 43.82 33.88
C GLU A 287 -50.07 42.64 34.76
N THR A 288 -49.99 41.42 34.24
CA THR A 288 -49.58 40.25 35.03
C THR A 288 -48.36 39.55 34.47
N LYS A 289 -47.22 39.81 35.12
CA LYS A 289 -45.93 39.09 35.11
C LYS A 289 -44.85 39.60 34.11
N GLY A 290 -44.16 40.67 34.52
CA GLY A 290 -42.78 40.56 34.99
C GLY A 290 -41.62 40.44 33.99
N ILE A 291 -41.79 40.76 32.70
CA ILE A 291 -40.66 41.03 31.79
C ILE A 291 -41.07 42.19 30.87
N ASP A 292 -40.20 43.20 30.76
CA ASP A 292 -40.47 44.43 30.02
C ASP A 292 -40.80 44.16 28.55
N LYS A 293 -41.91 44.73 28.09
CA LYS A 293 -42.43 44.61 26.71
C LYS A 293 -41.36 44.91 25.65
N GLU A 294 -40.47 45.84 25.94
CA GLU A 294 -39.38 46.24 25.06
C GLU A 294 -38.36 45.12 24.85
N ILE A 295 -38.09 44.31 25.89
CA ILE A 295 -37.15 43.19 25.81
C ILE A 295 -37.72 42.10 24.90
N TYR A 296 -39.02 41.79 25.00
CA TYR A 296 -39.65 40.84 24.09
C TYR A 296 -39.63 41.33 22.65
N MET A 297 -39.95 42.60 22.42
CA MET A 297 -39.90 43.18 21.09
C MET A 297 -38.48 43.16 20.53
N ALA A 298 -37.47 43.47 21.35
CA ALA A 298 -36.06 43.46 20.98
C ALA A 298 -35.55 42.05 20.66
N VAL A 299 -35.91 41.03 21.44
CA VAL A 299 -35.48 39.64 21.20
C VAL A 299 -36.13 39.07 19.94
N ILE A 300 -37.43 39.34 19.73
CA ILE A 300 -38.14 38.90 18.51
C ILE A 300 -37.58 39.60 17.28
N SER A 301 -37.28 40.90 17.38
CA SER A 301 -36.69 41.66 16.26
C SER A 301 -35.24 41.27 15.99
N LEU A 302 -34.44 40.95 17.01
CA LEU A 302 -33.08 40.42 16.85
C LEU A 302 -33.11 39.04 16.18
N ALA A 303 -33.99 38.14 16.62
CA ALA A 303 -34.14 36.81 16.02
C ALA A 303 -34.64 36.88 14.57
N LEU A 304 -35.58 37.79 14.25
CA LEU A 304 -36.03 38.02 12.87
C LEU A 304 -34.92 38.65 12.01
N LYS A 305 -34.11 39.55 12.58
CA LYS A 305 -32.98 40.17 11.88
C LYS A 305 -31.90 39.15 11.56
N GLU A 306 -31.52 38.32 12.52
CA GLU A 306 -30.54 37.24 12.33
C GLU A 306 -31.02 36.22 11.28
N TYR A 307 -32.31 35.85 11.30
CA TYR A 307 -32.90 34.96 10.29
C TYR A 307 -32.98 35.58 8.88
N LEU A 308 -33.15 36.90 8.76
CA LEU A 308 -33.20 37.61 7.48
C LEU A 308 -31.81 37.96 6.93
N GLU A 309 -30.82 38.14 7.80
CA GLU A 309 -29.44 38.47 7.45
C GLU A 309 -28.55 37.21 7.27
N ASP A 310 -28.95 36.04 7.81
CA ASP A 310 -28.32 34.73 7.55
C ASP A 310 -28.70 34.15 6.17
N VAL A 311 -28.59 35.00 5.15
CA VAL A 311 -28.60 34.60 3.74
C VAL A 311 -27.18 34.79 3.26
N HIS A 312 -26.34 33.77 3.46
CA HIS A 312 -25.11 33.68 2.67
C HIS A 312 -25.50 33.72 1.19
N ASP A 313 -24.94 34.67 0.43
CA ASP A 313 -25.13 34.78 -1.01
C ASP A 313 -24.63 33.48 -1.68
N VAL A 314 -25.56 32.55 -1.92
CA VAL A 314 -25.28 31.38 -2.76
C VAL A 314 -25.27 31.90 -4.19
N GLU A 315 -24.11 32.35 -4.63
CA GLU A 315 -23.91 32.82 -5.98
C GLU A 315 -24.29 31.70 -6.96
N SER A 316 -25.27 31.97 -7.84
CA SER A 316 -25.53 31.07 -8.95
C SER A 316 -24.25 31.08 -9.79
N GLY A 317 -23.56 29.94 -9.94
CA GLY A 317 -22.36 29.81 -10.77
C GLY A 317 -22.58 30.04 -12.28
N ILE A 318 -23.58 30.85 -12.64
CA ILE A 318 -23.96 31.31 -13.97
C ILE A 318 -23.71 32.83 -13.99
N ILE A 319 -22.60 33.24 -14.58
CA ILE A 319 -22.29 34.65 -14.81
C ILE A 319 -23.23 35.16 -15.92
N THR A 320 -24.25 35.92 -15.54
CA THR A 320 -25.17 36.52 -16.52
C THR A 320 -24.73 37.95 -16.82
N ILE A 321 -23.95 38.15 -17.88
CA ILE A 321 -23.56 39.50 -18.34
C ILE A 321 -24.76 40.11 -19.06
N LYS A 322 -25.42 41.10 -18.43
CA LYS A 322 -26.43 41.92 -19.11
C LYS A 322 -25.75 43.12 -19.77
N PRO A 323 -25.80 43.26 -21.11
CA PRO A 323 -25.26 44.44 -21.76
C PRO A 323 -26.06 45.68 -21.34
N LYS A 324 -25.37 46.67 -20.78
CA LYS A 324 -25.93 48.01 -20.50
C LYS A 324 -25.46 48.94 -21.62
N GLN A 325 -26.41 49.52 -22.37
CA GLN A 325 -26.06 50.60 -23.30
C GLN A 325 -25.61 51.82 -22.49
N THR A 326 -24.33 52.18 -22.63
CA THR A 326 -23.79 53.43 -22.11
C THR A 326 -23.91 54.50 -23.18
N ARG A 327 -24.13 55.76 -22.78
CA ARG A 327 -24.25 56.90 -23.71
C ARG A 327 -22.90 57.39 -24.24
N TRP A 328 -21.86 56.55 -24.20
CA TRP A 328 -20.50 56.97 -24.54
C TRP A 328 -20.34 57.26 -26.06
N ASN A 329 -21.19 56.66 -26.89
CA ASN A 329 -21.21 56.92 -28.34
C ASN A 329 -22.29 57.94 -28.76
N ALA A 330 -22.89 58.70 -27.84
CA ALA A 330 -23.84 59.74 -28.22
C ALA A 330 -23.08 60.90 -28.91
N PRO A 331 -23.40 61.26 -30.16
CA PRO A 331 -22.73 62.37 -30.83
C PRO A 331 -22.98 63.67 -30.04
N LYS A 332 -21.92 64.43 -29.81
CA LYS A 332 -22.01 65.76 -29.19
C LYS A 332 -22.94 66.61 -30.05
N PHE A 333 -24.02 67.12 -29.46
CA PHE A 333 -24.83 68.15 -30.11
C PHE A 333 -23.91 69.34 -30.36
N ASN A 334 -23.63 69.61 -31.63
CA ASN A 334 -22.93 70.80 -32.06
C ASN A 334 -23.75 72.03 -31.66
N ASN A 335 -23.10 72.95 -30.94
CA ASN A 335 -23.59 74.28 -30.70
C ASN A 335 -23.83 75.00 -32.04
N ILE A 336 -25.05 75.48 -32.24
CA ILE A 336 -25.46 76.49 -33.22
C ILE A 336 -26.28 77.46 -32.34
N LYS A 337 -25.95 78.72 -32.08
CA LYS A 337 -25.18 79.77 -32.77
C LYS A 337 -24.48 80.63 -31.73
#